data_AF-A0A0H3A8U5-F1
#
_entry.id   AF-A0A0H3A8U5-F1
#
_cell.length_a   1.000
_cell.length_b   1.000
_cell.length_c   1.000
_cell.angle_alpha   90.00
_cell.angle_beta   90.00
_cell.angle_gamma   90.00
#
_symmetry.space_group_name_H-M   'P 1'
#
loop_
_entity.id
_entity.type
_entity.pdbx_description
1 polymer ?
#
loop_
_entity_poly.entity_id
_entity_poly.type
_entity_poly.pdbx_seq_one_letter_code
_entity_poly.pdbx_strand_id
1 'polypeptide(L)'
;METMAITLVISLALVFIFKGEGRRGRLFRHSMAALEGEMARIEVKLQGLREEQERLQTSVTSLQARLQPHTIAAVNAVEVNLDKQLRRSMARAETFEQHLVRRGLVSQEQLEKVASYRQGSGSDLPTEELLVMFDYISAEVMRRAKADFGRQQV
;
A
#
# COMPACT_ATOMS: atom_id res chain seq x y z
N MET A 1 30.80 62.49 -73.56
CA MET A 1 29.94 62.69 -72.37
C MET A 1 29.22 61.40 -71.96
N GLU A 2 28.83 60.54 -72.91
CA GLU A 2 28.13 59.28 -72.62
C GLU A 2 28.95 58.27 -71.80
N THR A 3 30.26 58.13 -72.05
CA THR A 3 31.14 57.21 -71.31
C THR A 3 31.32 57.59 -69.83
N MET A 4 31.32 58.90 -69.53
CA MET A 4 31.38 59.43 -68.16
C MET A 4 30.07 59.17 -67.38
N ALA A 5 28.92 59.22 -68.07
CA ALA A 5 27.63 58.92 -67.44
C ALA A 5 27.51 57.43 -67.10
N ILE A 6 27.97 56.54 -68.00
CA ILE A 6 27.91 55.09 -67.80
C ILE A 6 28.80 54.66 -66.61
N THR A 7 30.01 55.19 -66.49
CA THR A 7 30.90 54.86 -65.35
C THR A 7 30.35 55.35 -64.01
N LEU A 8 29.65 56.49 -64.00
CA LEU A 8 29.05 57.04 -62.79
C LEU A 8 27.84 56.21 -62.32
N VAL A 9 27.03 55.70 -63.26
CA VAL A 9 25.90 54.81 -62.93
C VAL A 9 26.40 53.46 -62.39
N ILE A 10 27.43 52.87 -63.01
CA ILE A 10 27.99 51.59 -62.57
C ILE A 10 28.61 51.73 -61.17
N SER A 11 29.35 52.81 -60.90
CA SER A 11 29.94 53.04 -59.58
C SER A 11 28.87 53.26 -58.50
N LEU A 12 27.78 53.96 -58.80
CA LEU A 12 26.65 54.09 -57.87
C LEU A 12 25.97 52.75 -57.59
N ALA A 13 25.75 51.93 -58.63
CA ALA A 13 25.15 50.60 -58.50
C ALA A 13 26.01 49.69 -57.61
N LEU A 14 27.34 49.70 -57.81
CA LEU A 14 28.28 48.94 -56.99
C LEU A 14 28.23 49.37 -55.51
N VAL A 15 28.20 50.67 -55.22
CA VAL A 15 28.08 51.17 -53.84
C VAL A 15 26.77 50.71 -53.19
N PHE A 16 25.67 50.67 -53.95
CA PHE A 16 24.37 50.24 -53.44
C PHE A 16 24.34 48.73 -53.15
N ILE A 17 24.92 47.91 -54.03
CA ILE A 17 25.08 46.46 -53.83
C ILE A 17 25.95 46.18 -52.60
N PHE A 18 27.11 46.82 -52.50
CA PHE A 18 28.05 46.63 -51.38
C PHE A 18 27.44 47.06 -50.04
N LYS A 19 26.70 48.18 -50.01
CA LYS A 19 25.96 48.60 -48.80
C LYS A 19 24.81 47.64 -48.47
N GLY A 20 24.14 47.08 -49.47
CA GLY A 20 23.07 46.09 -49.32
C GLY A 20 23.56 44.79 -48.70
N GLU A 21 24.68 44.24 -49.20
CA GLU A 21 25.34 43.05 -48.65
C GLU A 21 25.85 43.30 -47.23
N GLY A 22 26.47 44.45 -46.97
CA GLY A 22 26.92 44.83 -45.62
C GLY A 22 25.78 45.04 -44.60
N ARG A 23 24.56 45.35 -45.05
CA ARG A 23 23.37 45.39 -44.19
C ARG A 23 22.84 43.98 -43.92
N ARG A 24 22.73 43.13 -44.94
CA ARG A 24 22.29 41.73 -44.80
C ARG A 24 23.22 40.93 -43.89
N GLY A 25 24.53 41.06 -44.05
CA GLY A 25 25.52 40.39 -43.21
C GLY A 25 25.58 40.90 -41.76
N ARG A 26 25.10 42.13 -41.48
CA ARG A 26 24.94 42.64 -40.10
C ARG A 26 23.66 42.13 -39.45
N LEU A 27 22.55 42.13 -40.18
CA LEU A 27 21.29 41.57 -39.70
C LEU A 27 21.43 40.07 -39.40
N PHE A 28 22.12 39.32 -40.27
CA PHE A 28 22.40 37.91 -40.05
C PHE A 28 23.29 37.66 -38.82
N ARG A 29 24.31 38.51 -38.58
CA ARG A 29 25.13 38.42 -37.37
C ARG A 29 24.35 38.72 -36.10
N HIS A 30 23.45 39.71 -36.13
CA HIS A 30 22.58 40.00 -34.99
C HIS A 30 21.58 38.87 -34.72
N SER A 31 20.99 38.26 -35.76
CA SER A 31 20.11 37.11 -35.58
C SER A 31 20.85 35.88 -35.06
N MET A 32 22.06 35.61 -35.54
CA MET A 32 22.89 34.52 -35.03
C MET A 32 23.29 34.75 -33.56
N ALA A 33 23.71 35.96 -33.20
CA ALA A 33 24.03 36.29 -31.81
C ALA A 33 22.80 36.19 -30.88
N ALA A 34 21.60 36.54 -31.36
CA ALA A 34 20.36 36.38 -30.61
C ALA A 34 20.02 34.89 -30.42
N LEU A 35 20.14 34.07 -31.47
CA LEU A 35 19.93 32.62 -31.42
C LEU A 35 20.95 31.92 -30.49
N GLU A 36 22.22 32.29 -30.55
CA GLU A 36 23.26 31.80 -29.64
C GLU A 36 22.94 32.16 -28.18
N GLY A 37 22.45 33.38 -27.95
CA GLY A 37 21.99 33.81 -26.64
C GLY A 37 20.78 33.03 -26.13
N GLU A 38 19.84 32.69 -27.00
CA GLU A 38 18.69 31.84 -26.66
C GLU A 38 19.11 30.40 -26.38
N MET A 39 20.01 29.83 -27.19
CA MET A 39 20.59 28.50 -26.96
C MET A 39 21.27 28.42 -25.59
N ALA A 40 22.12 29.39 -25.25
CA ALA A 40 22.78 29.43 -23.94
C ALA A 40 21.78 29.51 -22.78
N ARG A 41 20.69 30.29 -22.93
CA ARG A 41 19.63 30.37 -21.92
C ARG A 41 18.86 29.05 -21.77
N ILE A 42 18.58 28.38 -22.88
CA ILE A 42 17.91 27.07 -22.86
C ILE A 42 18.81 26.02 -22.20
N GLU A 43 20.11 26.04 -22.49
CA GLU A 43 21.07 25.11 -21.91
C GLU A 43 21.17 25.27 -20.39
N VAL A 44 21.24 26.51 -19.88
CA VAL A 44 21.20 26.78 -18.43
C VAL A 44 19.89 26.31 -17.80
N LYS A 45 18.74 26.54 -18.46
CA LYS A 45 17.45 26.05 -17.98
C LYS A 45 17.39 24.53 -17.94
N LEU A 46 17.93 23.85 -18.95
CA LEU A 46 17.99 22.39 -19.00
C LEU A 46 18.89 21.82 -17.90
N GLN A 47 20.02 22.46 -17.61
CA GLN A 47 20.85 22.10 -16.46
C GLN A 47 20.09 22.26 -15.14
N GLY A 48 19.43 23.40 -14.93
CA GLY A 48 18.63 23.63 -13.72
C GLY A 48 17.52 22.59 -13.53
N LEU A 49 16.80 22.25 -14.60
CA LEU A 49 15.76 21.21 -14.56
C LEU A 49 16.33 19.81 -14.26
N ARG A 50 17.53 19.48 -14.76
CA ARG A 50 18.21 18.22 -14.44
C ARG A 50 18.61 18.15 -12.98
N GLU A 51 19.14 19.23 -12.43
CA GLU A 51 19.48 19.30 -10.99
C GLU A 51 18.23 19.20 -10.11
N GLU A 52 17.13 19.85 -10.49
CA GLU A 52 15.84 19.71 -9.79
C GLU A 52 15.31 18.28 -9.86
N GLN A 53 15.40 17.64 -11.03
CA GLN A 53 15.00 16.24 -11.21
C GLN A 53 15.82 15.31 -10.31
N GLU A 54 17.14 15.50 -10.23
CA GLU A 54 18.03 14.69 -9.39
C GLU A 54 17.72 14.88 -7.89
N ARG A 55 17.48 16.13 -7.47
CA ARG A 55 17.06 16.46 -6.10
C ARG A 55 15.72 15.81 -5.74
N LEU A 56 14.74 15.89 -6.63
CA LEU A 56 13.42 15.26 -6.43
C LEU A 56 13.56 13.75 -6.35
N GLN A 57 14.37 13.15 -7.21
CA GLN A 57 14.58 11.70 -7.21
C GLN A 57 15.24 11.23 -5.92
N THR A 58 16.25 11.96 -5.43
CA THR A 58 16.88 11.70 -4.12
C THR A 58 15.87 11.86 -2.97
N SER A 59 15.02 12.89 -3.03
CA SER A 59 13.95 13.09 -2.05
C SER A 59 12.96 11.92 -2.02
N VAL A 60 12.49 11.48 -3.19
CA VAL A 60 11.59 10.32 -3.32
C VAL A 60 12.24 9.06 -2.75
N THR A 61 13.49 8.78 -3.10
CA THR A 61 14.22 7.61 -2.55
C THR A 61 14.34 7.69 -1.04
N SER A 62 14.63 8.88 -0.48
CA SER A 62 14.70 9.07 0.97
C SER A 62 13.36 8.87 1.67
N LEU A 63 12.26 9.33 1.06
CA LEU A 63 10.91 9.14 1.59
C LEU A 63 10.48 7.68 1.52
N GLN A 64 10.78 6.98 0.43
CA GLN A 64 10.54 5.54 0.30
C GLN A 64 11.32 4.74 1.35
N ALA A 65 12.60 5.07 1.56
CA ALA A 65 13.43 4.42 2.59
C ALA A 65 12.88 4.65 4.01
N ARG A 66 12.26 5.80 4.27
CA ARG A 66 11.58 6.09 5.55
C ARG A 66 10.24 5.38 5.68
N LEU A 67 9.48 5.22 4.59
CA LEU A 67 8.15 4.60 4.61
C LEU A 67 8.20 3.07 4.70
N GLN A 68 9.14 2.41 4.03
CA GLN A 68 9.30 0.95 4.08
C GLN A 68 9.32 0.34 5.50
N PRO A 69 10.12 0.84 6.45
CA PRO A 69 10.15 0.27 7.79
C PRO A 69 8.81 0.47 8.53
N HIS A 70 8.10 1.57 8.29
CA HIS A 70 6.79 1.81 8.90
C HIS A 70 5.71 0.88 8.32
N THR A 71 5.73 0.62 7.01
CA THR A 71 4.78 -0.33 6.40
C THR A 71 5.03 -1.75 6.87
N ILE A 72 6.30 -2.18 6.96
CA ILE A 72 6.66 -3.52 7.46
C ILE A 72 6.27 -3.66 8.94
N ALA A 73 6.58 -2.65 9.76
CA ALA A 73 6.21 -2.67 11.18
C ALA A 73 4.70 -2.67 11.40
N ALA A 74 3.93 -1.93 10.59
CA ALA A 74 2.48 -1.90 10.68
C ALA A 74 1.85 -3.26 10.30
N VAL A 75 2.33 -3.89 9.22
CA VAL A 75 1.88 -5.23 8.80
C VAL A 75 2.18 -6.26 9.88
N ASN A 76 3.42 -6.29 10.38
CA ASN A 76 3.81 -7.21 11.45
C ASN A 76 2.99 -6.98 12.74
N ALA A 77 2.69 -5.73 13.08
CA ALA A 77 1.86 -5.41 14.24
C ALA A 77 0.41 -5.89 14.07
N VAL A 78 -0.15 -5.77 12.86
CA VAL A 78 -1.49 -6.29 12.54
C VAL A 78 -1.49 -7.82 12.63
N GLU A 79 -0.51 -8.50 12.04
CA GLU A 79 -0.41 -9.97 12.12
C GLU A 79 -0.29 -10.45 13.56
N VAL A 80 0.60 -9.86 14.35
CA VAL A 80 0.77 -10.24 15.77
C VAL A 80 -0.49 -9.97 16.59
N ASN A 81 -1.22 -8.88 16.31
CA ASN A 81 -2.46 -8.59 17.00
C ASN A 81 -3.59 -9.52 16.59
N LEU A 82 -3.69 -9.88 15.31
CA LEU A 82 -4.65 -10.86 14.81
C LEU A 82 -4.39 -12.24 15.44
N ASP A 83 -3.12 -12.66 15.49
CA ASP A 83 -2.73 -13.94 16.08
C ASP A 83 -3.01 -13.96 17.60
N LYS A 84 -2.77 -12.85 18.29
CA LYS A 84 -3.16 -12.68 19.70
C LYS A 84 -4.68 -12.70 19.89
N GLN A 85 -5.45 -12.07 19.01
CA GLN A 85 -6.90 -12.07 19.07
C GLN A 85 -7.47 -13.46 18.81
N LEU A 86 -6.95 -14.18 17.80
CA LEU A 86 -7.31 -15.56 17.51
C LEU A 86 -6.98 -16.49 18.68
N ARG A 87 -5.79 -16.38 19.28
CA ARG A 87 -5.43 -17.15 20.48
C ARG A 87 -6.33 -16.81 21.66
N ARG A 88 -6.70 -15.53 21.84
CA ARG A 88 -7.63 -15.11 22.90
C ARG A 88 -9.05 -15.58 22.64
N SER A 89 -9.54 -15.60 21.40
CA SER A 89 -10.86 -16.13 21.07
C SER A 89 -10.91 -17.64 21.21
N MET A 90 -9.84 -18.35 20.81
CA MET A 90 -9.71 -19.79 21.06
C MET A 90 -9.60 -20.11 22.56
N ALA A 91 -8.92 -19.27 23.35
CA ALA A 91 -8.81 -19.46 24.80
C ALA A 91 -10.06 -19.06 25.59
N ARG A 92 -10.93 -18.19 25.03
CA ARG A 92 -12.19 -17.77 25.69
C ARG A 92 -13.39 -18.67 25.40
N ALA A 93 -13.32 -19.54 24.40
CA ALA A 93 -14.44 -20.41 24.02
C ALA A 93 -14.19 -21.86 24.44
N GLU A 94 -13.87 -22.10 25.71
CA GLU A 94 -14.06 -23.45 26.25
C GLU A 94 -15.58 -23.71 26.29
N THR A 95 -16.04 -24.72 25.56
CA THR A 95 -17.46 -25.10 25.57
C THR A 95 -17.80 -25.83 26.87
N PHE A 96 -19.09 -25.84 27.24
CA PHE A 96 -19.51 -26.49 28.48
C PHE A 96 -19.19 -27.99 28.49
N GLU A 97 -19.28 -28.66 27.33
CA GLU A 97 -18.91 -30.06 27.16
C GLU A 97 -17.42 -30.31 27.37
N GLN A 98 -16.55 -29.41 26.87
CA GLN A 98 -15.11 -29.47 27.12
C GLN A 98 -14.79 -29.29 28.60
N HIS A 99 -15.53 -28.39 29.27
CA HIS A 99 -15.41 -28.21 30.72
C HIS A 99 -15.77 -29.50 31.49
N LEU A 100 -16.84 -30.20 31.09
CA LEU A 100 -17.23 -31.48 31.70
C LEU A 100 -16.14 -32.56 31.54
N VAL A 101 -15.53 -32.66 30.36
CA VAL A 101 -14.45 -33.62 30.09
C VAL A 101 -13.20 -33.29 30.88
N ARG A 102 -12.77 -32.02 30.87
CA ARG A 102 -11.57 -31.58 31.59
C ARG A 102 -11.70 -31.79 33.10
N ARG A 103 -12.90 -31.62 33.66
CA ARG A 103 -13.18 -31.86 35.09
C ARG A 103 -13.31 -33.36 35.42
N GLY A 104 -13.23 -34.24 34.41
CA GLY A 104 -13.39 -35.68 34.57
C GLY A 104 -14.81 -36.09 34.96
N LEU A 105 -15.80 -35.22 34.73
CA LEU A 105 -17.21 -35.49 35.05
C LEU A 105 -17.87 -36.40 34.01
N VAL A 106 -17.37 -36.35 32.78
CA VAL A 106 -17.82 -37.13 31.63
C VAL A 106 -16.59 -37.48 30.79
N SER A 107 -16.54 -38.66 30.17
CA SER A 107 -15.47 -39.01 29.23
C SER A 107 -15.77 -38.55 27.81
N GLN A 108 -14.73 -38.43 26.98
CA GLN A 108 -14.88 -38.11 25.56
C GLN A 108 -15.77 -39.15 24.84
N GLU A 109 -15.61 -40.42 25.19
CA GLU A 109 -16.40 -41.53 24.62
C GLU A 109 -17.90 -41.42 24.98
N GLN A 110 -18.24 -40.97 26.19
CA GLN A 110 -19.62 -40.76 26.61
C GLN A 110 -20.27 -39.60 25.83
N LEU A 111 -19.53 -38.52 25.56
CA LEU A 111 -20.02 -37.43 24.70
C LEU A 111 -20.27 -37.90 23.27
N GLU A 112 -19.37 -38.71 22.71
CA GLU A 112 -19.52 -39.26 21.36
C GLU A 112 -20.75 -40.18 21.24
N LYS A 113 -21.04 -40.98 22.27
CA LYS A 113 -22.25 -41.82 22.34
C LYS A 113 -23.53 -40.98 22.36
N VAL A 114 -23.55 -39.91 23.14
CA VAL A 114 -24.67 -38.97 23.18
C VAL A 114 -24.85 -38.25 21.84
N ALA A 115 -23.77 -37.78 21.22
CA ALA A 115 -23.81 -37.12 19.92
C ALA A 115 -24.33 -38.06 18.82
N SER A 116 -23.85 -39.31 18.81
CA SER A 116 -24.29 -40.35 17.88
C SER A 116 -25.77 -40.69 18.08
N TYR A 117 -26.24 -40.78 19.33
CA TYR A 117 -27.66 -40.98 19.62
C TYR A 117 -28.51 -39.82 19.11
N ARG A 118 -28.10 -38.57 19.34
CA ARG A 118 -28.84 -37.39 18.90
C ARG A 118 -28.96 -37.34 17.37
N GLN A 119 -27.88 -37.63 16.65
CA GLN A 119 -27.88 -37.72 15.19
C GLN A 119 -28.75 -38.87 14.66
N GLY A 120 -28.72 -40.04 15.30
CA GLY A 120 -29.47 -41.22 14.85
C GLY A 120 -30.96 -41.19 15.21
N SER A 121 -31.33 -40.56 16.32
CA SER A 121 -32.72 -40.46 16.80
C SER A 121 -33.45 -39.20 16.38
N GLY A 122 -32.71 -38.15 15.94
CA GLY A 122 -33.29 -36.83 15.68
C GLY A 122 -33.80 -36.12 16.94
N SER A 123 -33.29 -36.47 18.12
CA SER A 123 -33.72 -35.88 19.39
C SER A 123 -33.38 -34.38 19.45
N ASP A 124 -34.38 -33.57 19.81
CA ASP A 124 -34.23 -32.13 20.08
C ASP A 124 -33.64 -31.82 21.47
N LEU A 125 -33.38 -32.85 22.28
CA LEU A 125 -32.83 -32.67 23.61
C LEU A 125 -31.37 -32.19 23.55
N PRO A 126 -31.00 -31.20 24.38
CA PRO A 126 -29.64 -30.72 24.46
C PRO A 126 -28.71 -31.81 25.02
N THR A 127 -27.43 -31.77 24.65
CA THR A 127 -26.42 -32.78 25.01
C THR A 127 -26.38 -33.03 26.52
N GLU A 128 -26.57 -31.99 27.33
CA GLU A 128 -26.58 -32.06 28.79
C GLU A 128 -27.74 -32.90 29.34
N GLU A 129 -28.92 -32.78 28.76
CA GLU A 129 -30.09 -33.55 29.18
C GLU A 129 -29.94 -35.02 28.78
N LEU A 130 -29.36 -35.28 27.60
CA LEU A 130 -29.04 -36.63 27.17
C LEU A 130 -27.99 -37.29 28.07
N LEU A 131 -26.95 -36.56 28.49
CA LEU A 131 -25.94 -37.05 29.42
C LEU A 131 -26.55 -37.47 30.78
N VAL A 132 -27.54 -36.72 31.26
CA VAL A 132 -28.28 -37.05 32.48
C VAL A 132 -29.24 -38.23 32.25
N MET A 133 -29.92 -38.26 31.11
CA MET A 133 -30.87 -39.32 30.75
C MET A 133 -30.19 -40.69 30.62
N PHE A 134 -28.98 -40.74 30.08
CA PHE A 134 -28.17 -41.96 29.99
C PHE A 134 -27.41 -42.30 31.28
N ASP A 135 -27.65 -41.55 32.36
CA ASP A 135 -27.02 -41.73 33.67
C ASP A 135 -25.48 -41.65 33.64
N TYR A 136 -24.91 -40.94 32.63
CA TYR A 136 -23.47 -40.67 32.56
C TYR A 136 -23.03 -39.62 33.56
N ILE A 137 -23.94 -38.74 33.98
CA ILE A 137 -23.74 -37.73 35.00
C ILE A 137 -25.07 -37.46 35.70
N SER A 138 -25.06 -37.32 37.02
CA SER A 138 -26.31 -37.04 37.75
C SER A 138 -26.79 -35.60 37.53
N ALA A 139 -28.11 -35.39 37.58
CA ALA A 139 -28.72 -34.06 37.44
C ALA A 139 -28.20 -33.04 38.47
N GLU A 140 -27.82 -33.49 39.66
CA GLU A 140 -27.23 -32.64 40.70
C GLU A 140 -25.81 -32.19 40.32
N VAL A 141 -24.97 -33.10 39.82
CA VAL A 141 -23.61 -32.77 39.38
C VAL A 141 -23.64 -31.87 38.14
N MET A 142 -24.56 -32.12 37.21
CA MET A 142 -24.77 -31.27 36.03
C MET A 142 -25.15 -29.83 36.40
N ARG A 143 -26.07 -29.65 37.35
CA ARG A 143 -26.46 -28.31 37.84
C ARG A 143 -25.31 -27.56 38.49
N ARG A 144 -24.50 -28.25 39.30
CA ARG A 144 -23.29 -27.66 39.91
C ARG A 144 -22.24 -27.29 38.86
N ALA A 145 -22.00 -28.17 37.90
CA ALA A 145 -21.08 -27.89 36.80
C ALA A 145 -21.51 -26.67 35.98
N LYS A 146 -22.81 -26.52 35.67
CA LYS A 146 -23.33 -25.31 35.00
C LYS A 146 -23.13 -24.04 35.82
N ALA A 147 -23.38 -24.10 37.12
CA ALA A 147 -23.16 -22.95 38.02
C ALA A 147 -21.67 -22.59 38.13
N ASP A 148 -20.77 -23.57 38.15
CA ASP A 148 -19.33 -23.36 38.16
C ASP A 148 -18.83 -22.76 36.84
N PHE A 149 -19.28 -23.30 35.71
CA PHE A 149 -18.92 -22.81 34.38
C PHE A 149 -19.41 -21.38 34.13
N GLY A 150 -20.66 -21.07 34.50
CA GLY A 150 -21.21 -19.72 34.37
C GLY A 150 -20.45 -18.67 35.20
N ARG A 151 -19.86 -19.06 36.34
CA ARG A 151 -19.00 -18.18 37.16
C ARG A 151 -17.60 -17.97 36.59
N GLN A 152 -17.13 -18.86 35.71
CA GLN A 152 -15.81 -18.75 35.06
C GLN A 152 -15.85 -17.93 33.76
N GLN A 153 -17.05 -17.62 33.24
CA GLN A 153 -17.23 -16.83 32.03
C GLN A 153 -17.52 -15.33 32.28
N VAL A 154 -17.73 -14.92 33.54
CA VAL A 154 -17.91 -13.53 34.00
C VAL A 154 -16.55 -12.97 34.44
#